data_AF-A0A845Z265-F1
#
_entry.id   AF-A0A845Z265-F1
#
_cell.length_a   1.000
_cell.length_b   1.000
_cell.length_c   1.000
_cell.angle_alpha   90.00
_cell.angle_beta   90.00
_cell.angle_gamma   90.00
#
_symmetry.space_group_name_H-M   'P 1'
#
loop_
_entity.id
_entity.type
_entity.pdbx_description
1 polymer ?
#
loop_
_entity_poly.entity_id
_entity_poly.type
_entity_poly.pdbx_seq_one_letter_code
_entity_poly.pdbx_strand_id
1 'polypeptide(L)'
;MDLSASRYQSCIYGFKLLSYQLQDVQSISNPEQFLLNMYESGYKFIYLTRRNLLNHALSNINARQKKFHHRVSEGKLEYQQMKVEIDEVFKWIQNSEKRGKYEHDLLRKIPHLSLTYEDNLLNSESHQATVDQILKLLNLASVPVKTNLVKLMPLELSKMVENYEELVQAMKASKYAHFLD
;
A
#
# COMPACT_ATOMS: atom_id res chain seq x y z
N MET A 1 19.78 -15.69 15.92
CA MET A 1 20.48 -14.68 15.12
C MET A 1 19.74 -14.61 13.80
N ASP A 2 18.90 -13.58 13.62
CA ASP A 2 17.95 -13.51 12.50
C ASP A 2 18.65 -13.21 11.17
N LEU A 3 18.32 -14.00 10.15
CA LEU A 3 18.95 -14.06 8.83
C LEU A 3 18.97 -12.75 8.02
N SER A 4 18.18 -11.75 8.40
CA SER A 4 18.17 -10.42 7.75
C SER A 4 19.38 -9.54 8.11
N ALA A 5 20.21 -9.94 9.07
CA ALA A 5 21.41 -9.19 9.49
C ALA A 5 22.60 -9.31 8.52
N SER A 6 22.52 -10.14 7.47
CA SER A 6 23.69 -10.49 6.64
C SER A 6 24.17 -9.41 5.67
N ARG A 7 23.49 -8.26 5.55
CA ARG A 7 23.79 -7.24 4.52
C ARG A 7 24.09 -5.83 5.03
N TYR A 8 24.03 -5.57 6.34
CA TYR A 8 24.28 -4.24 6.89
C TYR A 8 25.09 -4.36 8.18
N GLN A 9 26.19 -3.62 8.30
CA GLN A 9 27.14 -3.71 9.42
C GLN A 9 26.59 -3.18 10.76
N SER A 10 25.41 -2.57 10.78
CA SER A 10 24.75 -2.11 12.00
C SER A 10 23.52 -2.97 12.32
N CYS A 11 23.19 -3.07 13.62
CA CYS A 11 22.04 -3.81 14.14
C CYS A 11 20.73 -3.06 13.92
N ILE A 12 20.47 -2.59 12.69
CA ILE A 12 19.23 -1.91 12.31
C ILE A 12 18.48 -2.83 11.36
N TYR A 13 17.28 -3.22 11.76
CA TYR A 13 16.38 -4.06 10.98
C TYR A 13 15.02 -3.37 10.83
N GLY A 14 14.34 -3.69 9.73
CA GLY A 14 12.97 -3.29 9.48
C GLY A 14 12.32 -4.34 8.60
N PHE A 15 10.99 -4.43 8.67
CA PHE A 15 10.23 -5.34 7.83
C PHE A 15 8.88 -4.73 7.50
N LYS A 16 8.25 -5.26 6.46
CA LYS A 16 6.88 -4.94 6.10
C LYS A 16 5.97 -6.01 6.68
N LEU A 17 4.91 -5.57 7.35
CA LEU A 17 3.85 -6.42 7.86
C LEU A 17 2.54 -6.05 7.16
N LEU A 18 1.86 -7.05 6.61
CA LEU A 18 0.52 -6.90 6.06
C LEU A 18 -0.46 -7.47 7.07
N SER A 19 -1.57 -6.78 7.33
CA SER A 19 -2.55 -7.17 8.36
C SER A 19 -3.10 -8.59 8.21
N TYR A 20 -3.30 -9.09 6.98
CA TYR A 20 -3.69 -10.48 6.74
C TYR A 20 -2.62 -11.48 7.22
N GLN A 21 -1.35 -11.09 7.30
CA GLN A 21 -0.31 -11.97 7.84
C GLN A 21 -0.52 -12.17 9.35
N LEU A 22 -0.96 -11.14 10.07
CA LEU A 22 -1.33 -11.27 11.49
C LEU A 22 -2.64 -12.04 11.68
N GLN A 23 -3.60 -11.83 10.79
CA GLN A 23 -4.95 -12.36 10.94
C GLN A 23 -5.09 -13.80 10.43
N ASP A 24 -4.50 -14.11 9.27
CA ASP A 24 -4.83 -15.30 8.48
C ASP A 24 -3.64 -16.25 8.26
N VAL A 25 -2.40 -15.78 8.42
CA VAL A 25 -1.19 -16.56 8.10
C VAL A 25 -0.44 -16.97 9.36
N GLN A 26 -0.17 -16.02 10.24
CA GLN A 26 0.57 -16.26 11.48
C GLN A 26 -0.43 -16.63 12.57
N SER A 27 -0.14 -17.70 13.32
CA SER A 27 -0.98 -18.16 14.43
C SER A 27 -0.79 -17.31 15.69
N ILE A 28 -0.88 -15.99 15.56
CA ILE A 28 -0.73 -15.03 16.66
C ILE A 28 -2.07 -14.91 17.37
N SER A 29 -2.16 -15.45 18.59
CA SER A 29 -3.39 -15.47 19.39
C SER A 29 -3.87 -14.09 19.83
N ASN A 30 -2.95 -13.14 20.03
CA ASN A 30 -3.26 -11.76 20.40
C ASN A 30 -2.43 -10.77 19.56
N PRO A 31 -2.91 -10.37 18.37
CA PRO A 31 -2.20 -9.44 17.49
C PRO A 31 -1.98 -8.05 18.11
N GLU A 32 -2.91 -7.53 18.91
CA GLU A 32 -2.76 -6.22 19.58
C GLU A 32 -1.58 -6.25 20.57
N GLN A 33 -1.52 -7.26 21.44
CA GLN A 33 -0.41 -7.40 22.39
C GLN A 33 0.91 -7.68 21.68
N PHE A 34 0.91 -8.46 20.60
CA PHE A 34 2.11 -8.70 19.79
C PHE A 34 2.70 -7.39 19.26
N LEU A 35 1.86 -6.53 18.65
CA LEU A 35 2.32 -5.23 18.15
C LEU A 35 2.72 -4.27 19.27
N LEU A 36 2.02 -4.30 20.40
CA LEU A 36 2.37 -3.50 21.57
C LEU A 36 3.76 -3.90 22.12
N ASN A 37 4.02 -5.20 22.27
CA ASN A 37 5.33 -5.72 22.70
C ASN A 37 6.45 -5.27 21.76
N MET A 38 6.19 -5.26 20.44
CA MET A 38 7.14 -4.72 19.46
C MET A 38 7.41 -3.24 19.70
N TYR A 39 6.37 -2.44 19.89
CA TYR A 39 6.53 -1.01 20.18
C TYR A 39 7.34 -0.79 21.47
N GLU A 40 7.01 -1.51 22.55
CA GLU A 40 7.73 -1.46 23.83
C GLU A 40 9.19 -1.92 23.72
N SER A 41 9.49 -2.82 22.78
CA SER A 41 10.86 -3.24 22.44
C SER A 41 11.63 -2.22 21.60
N GLY A 42 11.03 -1.05 21.31
CA GLY A 42 11.67 0.07 20.63
C GLY A 42 11.38 0.18 19.14
N TYR A 43 10.54 -0.69 18.56
CA TYR A 43 10.17 -0.59 17.15
C TYR A 43 9.39 0.70 16.88
N LYS A 44 9.68 1.33 15.74
CA LYS A 44 8.90 2.46 15.22
C LYS A 44 7.92 1.96 14.17
N PHE A 45 6.70 2.48 14.23
CA PHE A 45 5.63 2.07 13.33
C PHE A 45 5.39 3.15 12.29
N ILE A 46 5.29 2.71 11.03
CA ILE A 46 4.85 3.53 9.90
C ILE A 46 3.63 2.82 9.33
N TYR A 47 2.48 3.48 9.36
CA TYR A 47 1.23 2.93 8.87
C TYR A 47 0.87 3.59 7.54
N LEU A 48 1.00 2.84 6.44
CA LEU A 48 0.70 3.31 5.09
C LEU A 48 -0.68 2.83 4.64
N THR A 49 -1.53 3.79 4.31
CA THR A 49 -2.90 3.55 3.82
C THR A 49 -3.07 4.02 2.37
N ARG A 50 -4.20 3.64 1.76
CA ARG A 50 -4.60 4.13 0.45
C ARG A 50 -6.06 4.58 0.54
N ARG A 51 -6.32 5.85 0.24
CA ARG A 51 -7.66 6.45 0.37
C ARG A 51 -8.58 6.01 -0.75
N ASN A 52 -8.11 5.99 -2.00
CA ASN A 52 -8.96 5.59 -3.11
C ASN A 52 -8.94 4.06 -3.27
N LEU A 53 -9.96 3.40 -2.71
CA LEU A 53 -10.07 1.94 -2.69
C LEU A 53 -10.40 1.34 -4.06
N LEU A 54 -11.03 2.10 -4.97
CA LEU A 54 -11.23 1.66 -6.35
C LEU A 54 -9.87 1.51 -7.04
N ASN A 55 -9.06 2.56 -7.01
CA ASN A 55 -7.71 2.53 -7.56
C ASN A 55 -6.82 1.47 -6.89
N HIS A 56 -7.07 1.17 -5.61
CA HIS A 56 -6.41 0.08 -4.91
C HIS A 56 -6.84 -1.30 -5.43
N ALA A 57 -8.15 -1.53 -5.58
CA ALA A 57 -8.70 -2.76 -6.13
C ALA A 57 -8.16 -3.05 -7.54
N LEU A 58 -8.25 -2.06 -8.43
CA LEU A 58 -7.78 -2.19 -9.81
C LEU A 58 -6.28 -2.48 -9.88
N SER A 59 -5.48 -1.82 -9.04
CA SER A 59 -4.04 -2.08 -8.94
C SER A 59 -3.75 -3.53 -8.52
N ASN A 60 -4.51 -4.10 -7.59
CA ASN A 60 -4.33 -5.48 -7.13
C ASN A 60 -4.82 -6.50 -8.18
N ILE A 61 -5.94 -6.24 -8.85
CA ILE A 61 -6.46 -7.09 -9.93
C ILE A 61 -5.43 -7.15 -11.07
N ASN A 62 -4.94 -6.00 -11.55
CA ASN A 62 -3.92 -5.95 -12.59
C ASN A 62 -2.64 -6.70 -12.18
N ALA A 63 -2.19 -6.54 -10.93
CA ALA A 63 -0.97 -7.20 -10.46
C ALA A 63 -1.12 -8.72 -10.24
N ARG A 64 -2.34 -9.23 -10.03
CA ARG A 64 -2.62 -10.67 -10.04
C ARG A 64 -2.61 -11.23 -11.47
N GLN A 65 -3.10 -10.46 -12.43
CA GLN A 65 -3.13 -10.84 -13.84
C GLN A 65 -1.76 -10.77 -14.50
N LYS A 66 -0.93 -9.78 -14.14
CA LYS A 66 0.41 -9.54 -14.69
C LYS A 66 1.46 -9.77 -13.59
N LYS A 67 2.29 -10.81 -13.72
CA LYS A 67 3.39 -11.11 -12.77
C LYS A 67 4.16 -9.83 -12.44
N PHE A 68 4.34 -9.56 -11.14
CA PHE A 68 5.10 -8.42 -10.65
C PHE A 68 6.50 -8.39 -11.29
N HIS A 69 6.96 -7.19 -11.67
CA HIS A 69 8.30 -6.83 -12.14
C HIS A 69 8.56 -6.92 -13.65
N HIS A 70 8.34 -5.80 -14.35
CA HIS A 70 9.14 -5.46 -15.53
C HIS A 70 10.21 -4.43 -15.10
N ARG A 71 11.48 -4.85 -15.11
CA ARG A 71 12.61 -3.91 -15.06
C ARG A 71 12.63 -3.15 -16.39
N VAL A 72 12.91 -1.85 -16.33
CA VAL A 72 13.08 -0.98 -17.49
C VAL A 72 14.38 -1.36 -18.20
N SER A 73 14.35 -2.47 -18.92
CA SER A 73 15.26 -2.74 -20.02
C SER A 73 14.36 -3.04 -21.19
N GLU A 74 14.36 -2.12 -22.16
CA GLU A 74 13.82 -2.26 -23.52
C GLU A 74 12.32 -1.94 -23.72
N GLY A 75 12.05 -0.78 -24.33
CA GLY A 75 10.80 -0.48 -25.04
C GLY A 75 9.79 0.43 -24.30
N LYS A 76 9.01 1.19 -25.09
CA LYS A 76 7.78 1.85 -24.60
C LYS A 76 6.83 0.75 -24.12
N LEU A 77 6.66 0.61 -22.82
CA LEU A 77 5.65 -0.28 -22.23
C LEU A 77 4.26 0.25 -22.60
N GLU A 78 3.61 -0.40 -23.58
CA GLU A 78 2.20 -0.15 -23.84
C GLU A 78 1.36 -0.85 -22.77
N TYR A 79 0.70 -0.05 -21.94
CA TYR A 79 -0.23 -0.60 -20.96
C TYR A 79 -1.47 -1.14 -21.67
N GLN A 80 -1.65 -2.46 -21.63
CA GLN A 80 -2.90 -3.08 -22.05
C GLN A 80 -3.96 -2.91 -20.96
N GLN A 81 -5.10 -2.33 -21.34
CA GLN A 81 -6.31 -2.29 -20.52
C GLN A 81 -6.66 -3.70 -20.03
N MET A 82 -7.23 -3.77 -18.83
CA MET A 82 -7.75 -5.01 -18.29
C MET A 82 -9.27 -4.99 -18.29
N LYS A 83 -9.88 -6.10 -18.65
CA LYS A 83 -11.29 -6.33 -18.33
C LYS A 83 -11.41 -6.75 -16.86
N VAL A 84 -12.38 -6.17 -16.15
CA VAL A 84 -12.59 -6.45 -14.72
C VAL A 84 -14.00 -6.97 -14.48
N GLU A 85 -14.10 -7.92 -13.56
CA GLU A 85 -15.39 -8.39 -13.03
C GLU A 85 -15.86 -7.42 -11.95
N ILE A 86 -17.03 -6.80 -12.15
CA ILE A 86 -17.56 -5.75 -11.27
C ILE A 86 -17.72 -6.24 -9.83
N ASP A 87 -18.22 -7.47 -9.65
CA ASP A 87 -18.36 -8.11 -8.35
C ASP A 87 -17.01 -8.33 -7.66
N GLU A 88 -15.94 -8.61 -8.41
CA GLU A 88 -14.60 -8.75 -7.86
C GLU A 88 -14.10 -7.40 -7.34
N VAL A 89 -14.31 -6.32 -8.10
CA VAL A 89 -13.95 -4.96 -7.68
C VAL A 89 -14.66 -4.58 -6.38
N PHE A 90 -15.97 -4.81 -6.28
CA PHE A 90 -16.70 -4.51 -5.03
C PHE A 90 -16.25 -5.36 -3.85
N LYS A 91 -15.99 -6.66 -4.05
CA LYS A 91 -15.43 -7.53 -3.01
C LYS A 91 -14.08 -6.99 -2.50
N TRP A 92 -13.23 -6.51 -3.40
CA TRP A 92 -11.95 -5.90 -3.03
C TRP A 92 -12.12 -4.63 -2.20
N ILE A 93 -13.02 -3.73 -2.61
CA ILE A 93 -13.29 -2.49 -1.87
C ILE A 93 -13.81 -2.82 -0.46
N GLN A 94 -14.82 -3.69 -0.36
CA GLN A 94 -15.41 -4.12 0.91
C GLN A 94 -14.37 -4.77 1.84
N ASN A 95 -13.54 -5.65 1.30
CA ASN A 95 -12.48 -6.29 2.08
C ASN A 95 -11.41 -5.28 2.52
N SER A 96 -11.13 -4.28 1.70
CA SER A 96 -10.21 -3.19 2.05
C SER A 96 -10.79 -2.30 3.17
N GLU A 97 -12.10 -1.99 3.15
CA GLU A 97 -12.77 -1.28 4.25
C GLU A 97 -12.69 -2.06 5.57
N LYS A 98 -13.03 -3.37 5.54
CA LYS A 98 -12.96 -4.24 6.72
C LYS A 98 -11.54 -4.31 7.28
N ARG A 99 -10.55 -4.43 6.39
CA ARG A 99 -9.13 -4.49 6.74
C ARG A 99 -8.64 -3.16 7.32
N GLY A 100 -9.03 -2.03 6.75
CA GLY A 100 -8.70 -0.71 7.28
C GLY A 100 -9.27 -0.50 8.69
N LYS A 101 -10.51 -0.95 8.95
CA LYS A 101 -11.07 -0.93 10.30
C LYS A 101 -10.29 -1.82 11.27
N TYR A 102 -9.96 -3.04 10.86
CA TYR A 102 -9.15 -3.96 11.67
C TYR A 102 -7.77 -3.37 12.00
N GLU A 103 -7.07 -2.82 11.01
CA GLU A 103 -5.76 -2.18 11.19
C GLU A 103 -5.84 -0.96 12.12
N HIS A 104 -6.85 -0.10 11.94
CA HIS A 104 -7.09 1.05 12.82
C HIS A 104 -7.31 0.60 14.27
N ASP A 105 -8.08 -0.46 14.47
CA ASP A 105 -8.37 -0.98 15.81
C ASP A 105 -7.12 -1.58 16.47
N LEU A 106 -6.29 -2.30 15.72
CA LEU A 106 -5.00 -2.83 16.19
C LEU A 106 -4.01 -1.72 16.59
N LEU A 107 -3.95 -0.65 15.81
CA LEU A 107 -2.95 0.41 16.00
C LEU A 107 -3.43 1.55 16.91
N ARG A 108 -4.68 1.52 17.37
CA ARG A 108 -5.31 2.62 18.13
C ARG A 108 -4.49 3.11 19.32
N LYS A 109 -3.77 2.22 20.00
CA LYS A 109 -2.96 2.51 21.19
C LYS A 109 -1.45 2.56 20.92
N ILE A 110 -1.03 2.36 19.67
CA ILE A 110 0.39 2.25 19.30
C ILE A 110 0.77 3.53 18.54
N PRO A 111 1.68 4.36 19.07
CA PRO A 111 2.19 5.52 18.35
C PRO A 111 2.82 5.12 17.01
N HIS A 112 2.36 5.73 15.93
CA HIS A 112 2.81 5.45 14.58
C HIS A 112 2.80 6.71 13.71
N LEU A 113 3.67 6.73 12.69
CA LEU A 113 3.60 7.71 11.61
C LEU A 113 2.56 7.24 10.59
N SER A 114 1.43 7.93 10.50
CA SER A 114 0.40 7.66 9.49
C SER A 114 0.79 8.33 8.17
N LEU A 115 0.84 7.53 7.10
CA LEU A 115 1.06 7.99 5.74
C LEU A 115 -0.07 7.50 4.85
N THR A 116 -0.34 8.25 3.81
CA THR A 116 -1.33 7.89 2.79
C THR A 116 -0.68 7.95 1.42
N TYR A 117 -0.90 6.91 0.63
CA TYR A 117 -0.28 6.76 -0.69
C TYR A 117 -0.46 8.00 -1.57
N GLU A 118 -1.68 8.53 -1.62
CA GLU A 118 -2.04 9.68 -2.46
C GLU A 118 -1.28 10.96 -2.10
N ASP A 119 -1.04 11.22 -0.81
CA ASP A 119 -0.36 12.45 -0.37
C ASP A 119 1.16 12.29 -0.34
N ASN A 120 1.63 11.10 0.05
CA ASN A 120 3.02 10.88 0.39
C ASN A 120 3.84 10.21 -0.72
N LEU A 121 3.22 9.36 -1.53
CA LEU A 121 3.94 8.47 -2.46
C LEU A 121 3.54 8.62 -3.93
N LEU A 122 2.34 9.14 -4.21
CA LEU A 122 1.83 9.24 -5.57
C LEU A 122 2.63 10.24 -6.41
N ASN A 123 2.97 11.40 -5.84
CA ASN A 123 3.67 12.49 -6.51
C ASN A 123 5.13 12.52 -6.08
N SER A 124 6.05 12.60 -7.05
CA SER A 124 7.50 12.64 -6.77
C SER A 124 7.93 13.83 -5.93
N GLU A 125 7.20 14.95 -6.03
CA GLU A 125 7.44 16.16 -5.23
C GLU A 125 7.24 15.92 -3.72
N SER A 126 6.35 14.99 -3.35
CA SER A 126 6.10 14.61 -1.96
C SER A 126 7.14 13.65 -1.38
N HIS A 127 7.99 13.03 -2.21
CA HIS A 127 8.84 11.92 -1.77
C HIS A 127 9.90 12.36 -0.78
N GLN A 128 10.56 13.50 -1.01
CA GLN A 128 11.60 13.99 -0.10
C GLN A 128 10.99 14.33 1.28
N ALA A 129 9.92 15.11 1.30
CA ALA A 129 9.23 15.47 2.55
C ALA A 129 8.69 14.24 3.30
N THR A 130 8.27 13.19 2.58
CA THR A 130 7.85 11.93 3.19
C THR A 130 9.02 11.18 3.80
N VAL A 131 10.15 11.10 3.09
CA VAL A 131 11.37 10.48 3.63
C VAL A 131 11.89 11.26 4.83
N ASP A 132 11.86 12.58 4.81
CA ASP A 132 12.30 13.41 5.95
C ASP A 132 11.47 13.13 7.22
N GLN A 133 10.16 12.91 7.08
CA GLN A 133 9.31 12.49 8.21
C GLN A 133 9.71 11.13 8.76
N ILE A 134 10.04 10.17 7.88
CA ILE A 134 10.49 8.83 8.27
C ILE A 134 11.86 8.92 8.96
N LEU A 135 12.80 9.68 8.41
CA LEU A 135 14.13 9.86 8.99
C LEU A 135 14.03 10.55 10.36
N LYS A 136 13.16 11.56 10.50
CA LYS A 136 12.85 12.18 11.79
C LYS A 136 12.30 11.18 12.81
N LEU A 137 11.36 10.32 12.43
CA LEU A 137 10.83 9.26 13.29
C LEU A 137 11.93 8.30 13.78
N LEU A 138 12.91 8.03 12.92
CA LEU A 138 14.04 7.15 13.19
C LEU A 138 15.24 7.86 13.85
N ASN A 139 15.12 9.17 14.14
CA ASN A 139 16.22 10.02 14.63
C ASN A 139 17.48 10.00 13.73
N LEU A 140 17.26 10.00 12.41
CA LEU A 140 18.30 10.04 11.40
C LEU A 140 18.35 11.42 10.74
N ALA A 141 19.53 11.81 10.24
CA ALA A 141 19.69 13.03 9.47
C ALA A 141 18.98 12.91 8.12
N SER A 142 18.33 13.99 7.68
CA SER A 142 17.75 14.08 6.34
C SER A 142 18.85 13.97 5.28
N VAL A 143 18.57 13.20 4.23
CA VAL A 143 19.43 13.07 3.05
C VAL A 143 18.59 13.16 1.79
N PRO A 144 19.10 13.75 0.70
CA PRO A 144 18.40 13.76 -0.58
C PRO A 144 18.17 12.34 -1.09
N VAL A 145 16.94 12.03 -1.50
CA VAL A 145 16.58 10.73 -2.10
C VAL A 145 16.17 10.87 -3.56
N LYS A 146 16.45 9.84 -4.34
CA LYS A 146 15.99 9.69 -5.73
C LYS A 146 15.57 8.25 -5.98
N THR A 147 14.58 8.07 -6.84
CA THR A 147 14.13 6.76 -7.30
C THR A 147 14.03 6.76 -8.82
N ASN A 148 14.44 5.64 -9.43
CA ASN A 148 14.26 5.40 -10.87
C ASN A 148 13.01 4.54 -11.14
N LEU A 149 12.19 4.29 -10.12
CA LEU A 149 10.95 3.53 -10.25
C LEU A 149 9.89 4.42 -10.88
N VAL A 150 9.34 3.97 -12.01
CA VAL A 150 8.24 4.62 -12.71
C VAL A 150 6.96 3.84 -12.52
N LYS A 151 5.82 4.55 -12.44
CA LYS A 151 4.52 3.92 -12.37
C LYS A 151 4.18 3.31 -13.73
N LEU A 152 3.84 2.02 -13.74
CA LEU A 152 3.48 1.29 -14.97
C LEU A 152 1.99 1.43 -15.34
N MET A 153 1.14 1.69 -14.36
CA MET A 153 -0.31 1.76 -14.56
C MET A 153 -0.76 3.22 -14.76
N PRO A 154 -1.58 3.51 -15.78
CA PRO A 154 -2.17 4.83 -15.96
C PRO A 154 -2.91 5.32 -14.70
N LEU A 155 -3.03 6.64 -14.55
CA LEU A 155 -3.84 7.24 -13.48
C LEU A 155 -5.31 7.31 -13.86
N GLU A 156 -5.61 7.43 -15.15
CA GLU A 156 -6.96 7.52 -15.68
C GLU A 156 -7.62 6.13 -15.79
N LEU A 157 -8.78 5.97 -15.16
CA LEU A 157 -9.57 4.73 -15.16
C LEU A 157 -9.92 4.23 -16.56
N SER A 158 -10.29 5.15 -17.46
CA SER A 158 -10.60 4.83 -18.86
C SER A 158 -9.41 4.24 -19.61
N LYS A 159 -8.17 4.58 -19.23
CA LYS A 159 -6.94 3.98 -19.78
C LYS A 159 -6.54 2.70 -19.08
N MET A 160 -7.12 2.40 -17.91
CA MET A 160 -6.83 1.19 -17.12
C MET A 160 -7.77 0.02 -17.45
N VAL A 161 -9.06 0.31 -17.66
CA VAL A 161 -10.14 -0.69 -17.69
C VAL A 161 -10.82 -0.72 -19.05
N GLU A 162 -10.96 -1.90 -19.63
CA GLU A 162 -11.60 -2.12 -20.93
C GLU A 162 -13.12 -1.84 -20.86
N ASN A 163 -13.81 -2.44 -19.90
CA ASN A 163 -15.23 -2.22 -19.62
C ASN A 163 -15.46 -1.02 -18.68
N TYR A 164 -14.80 0.11 -18.97
CA TYR A 164 -14.82 1.32 -18.13
C TYR A 164 -16.23 1.86 -17.84
N GLU A 165 -17.08 1.98 -18.86
CA GLU A 165 -18.43 2.54 -18.69
C GLU A 165 -19.30 1.68 -17.76
N GLU A 166 -19.19 0.36 -17.87
CA GLU A 166 -19.87 -0.59 -16.99
C GLU A 166 -19.43 -0.42 -15.54
N LEU A 167 -18.11 -0.32 -15.31
CA LEU A 167 -17.55 -0.08 -13.99
C LEU A 167 -18.04 1.25 -13.41
N VAL A 168 -18.01 2.34 -14.19
CA VAL A 168 -18.48 3.66 -13.73
C VAL A 168 -19.96 3.63 -13.37
N GLN A 169 -20.80 3.03 -14.22
CA GLN A 169 -22.24 2.92 -13.94
C GLN A 169 -22.50 2.15 -12.65
N ALA A 170 -21.83 1.00 -12.46
CA ALA A 170 -21.97 0.21 -11.24
C ALA A 170 -21.49 0.97 -9.99
N MET A 171 -20.35 1.66 -10.08
CA MET A 171 -19.81 2.47 -8.99
C MET A 171 -20.75 3.62 -8.61
N LYS A 172 -21.29 4.35 -9.60
CA LYS A 172 -22.28 5.43 -9.39
C LYS A 172 -23.58 4.95 -8.75
N ALA A 173 -24.02 3.73 -9.10
CA ALA A 173 -25.21 3.10 -8.50
C ALA A 173 -24.98 2.56 -7.08
N SER A 174 -23.75 2.64 -6.56
CA SER A 174 -23.37 2.10 -5.25
C SER A 174 -22.97 3.20 -4.25
N LYS A 175 -22.77 2.82 -2.98
CA LYS A 175 -22.21 3.73 -1.96
C LYS A 175 -20.76 4.18 -2.24
N TYR A 176 -20.10 3.60 -3.24
CA TYR A 176 -18.70 3.82 -3.56
C TYR A 176 -18.46 4.85 -4.67
N ALA A 177 -19.50 5.56 -5.11
CA ALA A 177 -19.42 6.57 -6.17
C ALA A 177 -18.31 7.61 -5.95
N HIS A 178 -18.05 7.98 -4.69
CA HIS A 178 -17.02 8.94 -4.27
C HIS A 178 -15.58 8.51 -4.57
N PHE A 179 -15.33 7.26 -5.00
CA PHE A 179 -13.99 6.83 -5.45
C PHE A 179 -13.72 7.10 -6.94
N LEU A 180 -14.71 7.61 -7.68
CA LEU A 180 -14.56 8.00 -9.08
C LEU A 180 -13.93 9.39 -9.25
N ASP A 181 -13.89 10.18 -8.18
CA ASP A 181 -13.31 11.52 -8.13
C ASP A 181 -11.78 11.51 -7.95
#